data_AF-A0A6L9MTN7-F1
#
_entry.id   AF-A0A6L9MTN7-F1
#
_cell.length_a   1.000
_cell.length_b   1.000
_cell.length_c   1.000
_cell.angle_alpha   90.00
_cell.angle_beta   90.00
_cell.angle_gamma   90.00
#
_symmetry.space_group_name_H-M   'P 1'
#
loop_
_entity.id
_entity.type
_entity.pdbx_description
1 polymer ?
#
loop_
_entity_poly.entity_id
_entity_poly.type
_entity_poly.pdbx_seq_one_letter_code
_entity_poly.pdbx_strand_id
1 'polypeptide(L)'
;MAITTQYVVTHKGVEKLVTTDKKEADQYDKMLDAADNLAQYILAKGITLEDKAVEELTILLSKNKDKVSKIFKGATADSVLEDESAEVVKLKANG
;
A
#
# COMPACT_ATOMS: atom_id res chain seq x y z
N MET A 1 8.15 -36.37 -1.04
CA MET A 1 8.49 -35.15 -1.81
C MET A 1 7.37 -34.14 -1.57
N ALA A 2 7.69 -32.91 -1.19
CA ALA A 2 6.70 -31.85 -0.96
C ALA A 2 6.82 -30.79 -2.08
N ILE A 3 5.68 -30.34 -2.61
CA ILE A 3 5.57 -29.31 -3.65
C ILE A 3 4.78 -28.14 -3.04
N THR A 4 5.29 -26.91 -3.20
CA THR A 4 4.64 -25.69 -2.73
C THR A 4 4.52 -24.69 -3.88
N THR A 5 3.33 -24.13 -4.07
CA THR A 5 3.08 -23.05 -5.03
C THR A 5 3.28 -21.71 -4.34
N GLN A 6 4.04 -20.80 -4.97
CA GLN A 6 4.25 -19.44 -4.52
C GLN A 6 3.90 -18.45 -5.63
N TYR A 7 3.38 -17.30 -5.23
CA TYR A 7 3.11 -16.14 -6.07
C TYR A 7 4.14 -15.07 -5.72
N VAL A 8 4.86 -14.60 -6.73
CA VAL A 8 5.89 -13.57 -6.60
C VAL A 8 5.38 -12.32 -7.31
N VAL A 9 5.17 -11.25 -6.56
CA VAL A 9 4.78 -9.94 -7.11
C VAL A 9 6.05 -9.13 -7.31
N THR A 10 6.26 -8.70 -8.55
CA THR A 10 7.42 -7.88 -8.93
C THR A 10 6.96 -6.50 -9.38
N HIS A 11 7.75 -5.48 -9.09
CA HIS A 11 7.50 -4.11 -9.51
C HIS A 11 8.80 -3.53 -10.05
N LYS A 12 8.77 -3.05 -11.30
CA LYS A 12 9.96 -2.54 -12.02
C LYS A 12 11.15 -3.53 -12.00
N GLY A 13 10.86 -4.84 -12.07
CA GLY A 13 11.88 -5.90 -12.05
C GLY A 13 12.42 -6.26 -10.66
N VAL A 14 11.90 -5.66 -9.58
CA VAL A 14 12.28 -5.97 -8.19
C VAL A 14 11.16 -6.74 -7.51
N GLU A 15 11.48 -7.84 -6.82
CA GLU A 15 10.53 -8.59 -6.01
C GLU A 15 10.04 -7.74 -4.82
N LYS A 16 8.72 -7.61 -4.66
CA LYS A 16 8.09 -6.80 -3.60
C LYS A 16 7.30 -7.64 -2.59
N LEU A 17 6.76 -8.79 -3.02
CA LEU A 17 6.03 -9.73 -2.17
C LEU A 17 6.21 -11.15 -2.69
N VAL A 18 6.42 -12.10 -1.78
CA VAL A 18 6.31 -13.55 -2.05
C VAL A 18 5.31 -14.13 -1.07
N THR A 19 4.25 -14.75 -1.58
CA THR A 19 3.19 -15.34 -0.75
C THR A 19 2.69 -16.65 -1.36
N THR A 20 2.11 -17.53 -0.55
CA THR A 20 1.39 -18.72 -1.05
C THR A 20 -0.10 -18.42 -1.28
N ASP A 21 -0.60 -17.25 -0.88
CA ASP A 21 -1.97 -16.82 -1.09
C ASP A 21 -2.11 -15.97 -2.36
N LYS A 22 -2.83 -16.52 -3.35
CA LYS A 22 -3.12 -15.83 -4.61
C LYS A 22 -3.84 -14.50 -4.39
N LYS A 23 -4.79 -14.46 -3.45
CA LYS A 23 -5.61 -13.27 -3.22
C LYS A 23 -4.78 -12.12 -2.68
N GLU A 24 -3.85 -12.42 -1.78
CA GLU A 24 -2.90 -11.44 -1.25
C GLU A 24 -2.00 -10.90 -2.37
N ALA A 25 -1.48 -11.77 -3.23
CA ALA A 25 -0.70 -11.37 -4.40
C ALA A 25 -1.50 -10.45 -5.34
N ASP A 26 -2.73 -10.83 -5.70
CA ASP A 26 -3.62 -10.05 -6.57
C ASP A 26 -3.98 -8.68 -5.94
N GLN A 27 -4.09 -8.60 -4.62
CA GLN A 27 -4.34 -7.34 -3.90
C GLN A 27 -3.10 -6.44 -3.88
N TYR A 28 -1.93 -7.03 -3.67
CA TYR A 28 -0.67 -6.29 -3.68
C TYR A 28 -0.36 -5.72 -5.06
N ASP A 29 -0.59 -6.51 -6.12
CA ASP A 29 -0.46 -6.09 -7.51
C ASP A 29 -1.33 -4.86 -7.82
N LYS A 30 -2.63 -4.92 -7.49
CA LYS A 30 -3.55 -3.77 -7.63
C LYS A 30 -3.13 -2.54 -6.85
N MET A 31 -2.48 -2.72 -5.69
CA MET A 31 -1.97 -1.63 -4.88
C MET A 31 -0.75 -0.95 -5.54
N LEU A 32 0.12 -1.74 -6.18
CA LEU A 32 1.23 -1.22 -6.99
C LEU A 32 0.73 -0.46 -8.22
N ASP A 33 -0.27 -0.99 -8.94
CA ASP A 33 -0.91 -0.28 -10.06
C ASP A 33 -1.45 1.09 -9.64
N ALA A 34 -2.10 1.15 -8.47
CA ALA A 34 -2.57 2.42 -7.92
C ALA A 34 -1.41 3.37 -7.59
N ALA A 35 -0.29 2.86 -7.07
CA ALA A 35 0.90 3.65 -6.76
C ALA A 35 1.53 4.25 -8.03
N ASP A 36 1.58 3.51 -9.13
CA ASP A 36 2.07 4.02 -10.42
C ASP A 36 1.17 5.12 -10.98
N ASN A 37 -0.15 4.92 -10.95
CA ASN A 37 -1.09 5.94 -11.40
C ASN A 37 -0.99 7.23 -10.55
N LEU A 38 -0.82 7.10 -9.25
CA LEU A 38 -0.58 8.25 -8.36
C LEU A 38 0.74 8.95 -8.66
N ALA A 39 1.82 8.20 -8.93
CA ALA A 39 3.12 8.76 -9.31
C ALA A 39 3.02 9.59 -10.58
N GLN A 40 2.40 9.02 -11.62
CA GLN A 40 2.15 9.72 -12.87
C GLN A 40 1.33 11.00 -12.66
N TYR A 41 0.27 10.93 -11.84
CA TYR A 41 -0.56 12.10 -11.54
C TYR A 41 0.23 13.21 -10.82
N ILE A 42 1.01 12.88 -9.79
CA ILE A 42 1.80 13.84 -9.01
C ILE A 42 2.85 14.52 -9.89
N LEU A 43 3.60 13.73 -10.68
CA LEU A 43 4.62 14.25 -11.59
C LEU A 43 3.99 15.14 -12.67
N ALA A 44 2.83 14.75 -13.21
CA ALA A 44 2.08 15.55 -14.18
C ALA A 44 1.56 16.88 -13.61
N LYS A 45 1.44 17.02 -12.28
CA LYS A 45 1.11 18.29 -11.61
C LYS A 45 2.31 19.20 -11.40
N GLY A 46 3.50 18.82 -11.88
CA GLY A 46 4.72 19.62 -11.79
C GLY A 46 5.44 19.51 -10.44
N ILE A 47 4.99 18.60 -9.55
CA ILE A 47 5.71 18.28 -8.33
C ILE A 47 6.93 17.45 -8.72
N THR A 48 8.13 17.99 -8.50
CA THR A 48 9.39 17.30 -8.77
C THR A 48 9.93 16.73 -7.47
N LEU A 49 10.13 15.42 -7.46
CA LEU A 49 10.68 14.64 -6.34
C LEU A 49 11.62 13.60 -6.92
N GLU A 50 12.56 13.10 -6.11
CA GLU A 50 13.40 11.96 -6.51
C GLU A 50 12.53 10.72 -6.74
N ASP A 51 12.86 9.89 -7.74
CA ASP A 51 12.08 8.70 -8.12
C ASP A 51 11.79 7.77 -6.93
N LYS A 52 12.78 7.60 -6.04
CA LYS A 52 12.63 6.79 -4.83
C LYS A 52 11.60 7.39 -3.86
N ALA A 53 11.61 8.72 -3.70
CA ALA A 53 10.68 9.41 -2.82
C ALA A 53 9.25 9.39 -3.39
N VAL A 54 9.09 9.51 -4.72
CA VAL A 54 7.79 9.35 -5.39
C VAL A 54 7.25 7.95 -5.17
N GLU A 55 8.06 6.92 -5.42
CA GLU A 55 7.64 5.52 -5.25
C GLU A 55 7.26 5.21 -3.80
N GLU A 56 8.06 5.64 -2.82
CA GLU A 56 7.75 5.44 -1.41
C GLU A 56 6.45 6.14 -1.01
N LEU A 57 6.27 7.39 -1.44
CA LEU A 57 5.06 8.17 -1.18
C LEU A 57 3.82 7.50 -1.78
N THR A 58 3.86 7.10 -3.05
CA THR A 58 2.68 6.60 -3.73
C THR A 58 2.32 5.19 -3.28
N ILE A 59 3.30 4.35 -2.93
CA ILE A 59 3.05 3.07 -2.28
C ILE A 59 2.40 3.28 -0.91
N LEU A 60 2.88 4.24 -0.10
CA LEU A 60 2.27 4.57 1.19
C LEU A 60 0.81 5.02 1.02
N LEU A 61 0.53 5.91 0.07
CA LEU A 61 -0.83 6.39 -0.22
C LEU A 61 -1.74 5.26 -0.71
N SER A 62 -1.25 4.38 -1.58
CA SER A 62 -2.02 3.25 -2.11
C SER A 62 -2.33 2.20 -1.05
N LYS A 63 -1.37 1.88 -0.16
CA LYS A 63 -1.59 0.98 0.99
C LYS A 63 -2.64 1.51 1.95
N ASN A 64 -2.72 2.81 2.10
CA ASN A 64 -3.61 3.48 3.05
C ASN A 64 -4.81 4.15 2.37
N LYS A 65 -5.22 3.67 1.19
CA LYS A 65 -6.27 4.28 0.35
C LYS A 65 -7.53 4.67 1.14
N ASP A 66 -8.03 3.79 2.00
CA ASP A 66 -9.26 4.05 2.75
C ASP A 66 -9.10 5.18 3.77
N LYS A 67 -7.93 5.23 4.44
CA LYS A 67 -7.57 6.26 5.41
C LYS A 67 -7.32 7.60 4.74
N VAL A 68 -6.58 7.61 3.65
CA VAL A 68 -6.38 8.79 2.80
C VAL A 68 -7.73 9.30 2.26
N SER A 69 -8.65 8.41 1.89
CA SER A 69 -10.01 8.77 1.48
C SER A 69 -10.83 9.42 2.60
N LYS A 70 -10.70 8.97 3.86
CA LYS A 70 -11.30 9.65 5.02
C LYS A 70 -10.78 11.09 5.14
N ILE A 71 -9.48 11.31 4.97
CA ILE A 71 -8.88 12.65 5.01
C ILE A 71 -9.48 13.53 3.91
N PHE A 72 -9.59 13.04 2.68
CA PHE A 72 -10.25 13.78 1.59
C PHE A 72 -11.74 14.09 1.85
N LYS A 73 -12.40 13.33 2.72
CA LYS A 73 -13.78 13.56 3.16
C LYS A 73 -13.89 14.47 4.39
N GLY A 74 -12.78 15.01 4.90
CA GLY A 74 -12.75 15.99 5.98
C GLY A 74 -12.35 15.42 7.36
N ALA A 75 -11.92 14.15 7.45
CA ALA A 75 -11.30 13.65 8.67
C ALA A 75 -9.94 14.34 8.91
N THR A 76 -9.58 14.54 10.18
CA THR A 76 -8.26 15.08 10.53
C THR A 76 -7.20 13.97 10.51
N ALA A 77 -5.94 14.34 10.27
CA ALA A 77 -4.83 13.39 10.36
C ALA A 77 -4.80 12.70 11.74
N ASP A 78 -4.97 13.47 12.82
CA ASP A 78 -5.00 12.94 14.19
C ASP A 78 -6.09 11.87 14.36
N SER A 79 -7.32 12.12 13.88
CA SER A 79 -8.42 11.15 13.98
C SER A 79 -8.14 9.85 13.22
N VAL A 80 -7.48 9.95 12.06
CA VAL A 80 -7.13 8.78 11.25
C VAL A 80 -6.00 7.98 11.89
N LEU A 81 -5.00 8.65 12.47
CA LEU A 81 -3.89 8.01 13.20
C LEU A 81 -4.35 7.36 14.51
N GLU A 82 -5.31 7.96 15.22
CA GLU A 82 -5.99 7.34 16.36
C GLU A 82 -6.75 6.07 15.94
N ASP A 83 -7.48 6.10 14.82
CA ASP A 83 -8.12 4.91 14.25
C ASP A 83 -7.08 3.81 13.92
N GLU A 84 -5.94 4.17 13.32
CA GLU A 84 -4.88 3.19 13.03
C GLU A 84 -4.36 2.55 14.31
N SER A 85 -4.00 3.35 15.31
CA SER A 85 -3.47 2.88 16.59
C SER A 85 -4.49 2.01 17.33
N ALA A 86 -5.79 2.34 17.25
CA ALA A 86 -6.86 1.51 17.78
C ALA A 86 -7.06 0.18 17.02
N GLU A 87 -6.81 0.14 15.71
CA GLU A 87 -6.85 -1.10 14.91
C GLU A 87 -5.68 -2.04 15.23
N VAL A 88 -4.46 -1.53 15.43
CA VAL A 88 -3.29 -2.37 15.81
C VAL A 88 -3.42 -2.95 17.22
N VAL A 89 -4.05 -2.24 18.15
CA VAL A 89 -4.28 -2.73 19.54
C VAL A 89 -5.37 -3.82 19.60
N LYS A 90 -6.27 -3.90 18.60
CA LYS A 90 -7.35 -4.90 18.55
C LYS A 90 -6.92 -6.27 18.01
N LEU A 91 -5.68 -6.42 17.54
CA LEU A 91 -5.17 -7.66 16.98
C LEU A 91 -4.37 -8.46 18.03
N LYS A 92 -5.10 -9.38 18.69
CA LYS A 92 -4.65 -10.50 19.54
C LYS A 92 -4.48 -10.23 21.04
N ALA A 93 -5.58 -10.47 21.77
CA ALA A 93 -5.51 -11.10 23.09
C ALA A 93 -6.45 -12.31 23.12
N ASN A 94 -6.10 -13.38 22.40
CA ASN A 94 -6.68 -14.70 22.61
C ASN A 94 -5.52 -15.67 22.85
N GLY A 95 -5.28 -15.96 24.13
CA GLY A 95 -4.64 -17.18 24.61
C GLY A 95 -5.70 -18.14 25.10
#